data_AF-A0A6P8S8X7-F1
#
_entry.id   AF-A0A6P8S8X7-F1
#
_cell.length_a   1.000
_cell.length_b   1.000
_cell.length_c   1.000
_cell.angle_alpha   90.00
_cell.angle_beta   90.00
_cell.angle_gamma   90.00
#
_symmetry.space_group_name_H-M   'P 1'
#
loop_
_entity.id
_entity.type
_entity.pdbx_description
1 polymer ?
#
loop_
_entity_poly.entity_id
_entity_poly.type
_entity_poly.pdbx_seq_one_letter_code
_entity_poly.pdbx_strand_id
1 'polypeptide(L)'
;MGNATAIALNPESTPFTPKWLLQFAFRGHQAYLNTGPHYDFIQYRQLVHEITLAFNSISKEIIQMKDRFHEVYGRPDLSYHIEKIQEKEKEKLELTARLQIAKQNVLDHPGVEAHPQEVQELKHKIIKIMDAISEILQDFKYDSEEME
;
A
#
# COMPACT_ATOMS: atom_id res chain seq x y z
N MET A 1 -4.22 -21.16 -24.20
CA MET A 1 -4.90 -21.08 -22.89
C MET A 1 -3.83 -20.82 -21.85
N GLY A 2 -3.60 -19.55 -21.53
CA GLY A 2 -2.54 -19.11 -20.62
C GLY A 2 -3.18 -18.67 -19.31
N ASN A 3 -2.92 -19.44 -18.26
CA ASN A 3 -3.52 -19.27 -16.95
C ASN A 3 -2.82 -18.08 -16.28
N ALA A 4 -3.49 -16.93 -16.21
CA ALA A 4 -3.00 -15.79 -15.45
C ALA A 4 -3.09 -16.15 -13.96
N THR A 5 -1.98 -16.67 -13.41
CA THR A 5 -1.82 -16.90 -11.98
C THR A 5 -1.98 -15.57 -11.26
N ALA A 6 -3.18 -15.33 -10.74
CA ALA A 6 -3.45 -14.28 -9.79
C ALA A 6 -2.52 -14.54 -8.60
N ILE A 7 -1.50 -13.70 -8.45
CA ILE A 7 -0.62 -13.72 -7.28
C ILE A 7 -1.51 -13.35 -6.10
N ALA A 8 -1.94 -14.36 -5.35
CA ALA A 8 -2.59 -14.21 -4.07
C ALA A 8 -1.54 -13.64 -3.12
N LEU A 9 -1.50 -12.31 -3.01
CA LEU A 9 -0.81 -11.63 -1.93
C LEU A 9 -1.43 -12.14 -0.62
N ASN A 10 -0.64 -12.83 0.19
CA ASN A 10 -1.10 -13.45 1.44
C ASN A 10 -1.70 -12.34 2.34
N PRO A 11 -3.00 -12.41 2.67
CA PRO A 11 -3.74 -11.25 3.18
C PRO A 11 -3.61 -10.97 4.69
N GLU A 12 -2.75 -11.68 5.41
CA GLU A 12 -2.61 -11.56 6.87
C GLU A 12 -1.47 -10.63 7.35
N SER A 13 -0.70 -10.01 6.44
CA SER A 13 0.56 -9.31 6.79
C SER A 13 0.53 -7.77 6.82
N THR A 14 -0.63 -7.09 6.80
CA THR A 14 -0.66 -5.60 6.83
C THR A 14 -1.70 -5.03 7.80
N PRO A 15 -1.31 -4.36 8.90
CA PRO A 15 -2.25 -3.83 9.88
C PRO A 15 -2.63 -2.35 9.73
N PHE A 16 -1.96 -1.53 8.91
CA PHE A 16 -2.19 -0.07 8.91
C PHE A 16 -2.76 0.52 7.63
N THR A 17 -2.56 -0.11 6.47
CA THR A 17 -3.49 0.06 5.35
C THR A 17 -4.61 -0.98 5.49
N PRO A 18 -5.88 -0.57 5.57
CA PRO A 18 -6.95 -1.54 5.53
C PRO A 18 -6.80 -2.40 4.27
N LYS A 19 -6.81 -3.72 4.43
CA LYS A 19 -6.72 -4.71 3.32
C LYS A 19 -7.64 -4.36 2.15
N TRP A 20 -8.80 -3.76 2.43
CA TRP A 20 -9.73 -3.31 1.41
C TRP A 20 -9.19 -2.14 0.57
N LEU A 21 -8.36 -1.25 1.09
CA LEU A 21 -7.94 0.01 0.45
C LEU A 21 -6.95 -0.24 -0.71
N LEU A 22 -5.95 -1.10 -0.49
CA LEU A 22 -5.05 -1.58 -1.55
C LEU A 22 -5.78 -2.48 -2.55
N GLN A 23 -6.67 -3.36 -2.07
CA GLN A 23 -7.49 -4.20 -2.94
C GLN A 23 -8.43 -3.36 -3.82
N PHE A 24 -9.04 -2.30 -3.27
CA PHE A 24 -9.91 -1.38 -3.99
C PHE A 24 -9.14 -0.57 -5.02
N ALA A 25 -7.96 -0.05 -4.66
CA ALA A 25 -7.11 0.66 -5.61
C ALA A 25 -6.69 -0.25 -6.77
N PHE A 26 -6.29 -1.50 -6.49
CA PHE A 26 -5.93 -2.45 -7.55
C PHE A 26 -7.11 -2.90 -8.41
N ARG A 27 -8.25 -3.26 -7.78
CA ARG A 27 -9.44 -3.69 -8.52
C ARG A 27 -10.07 -2.54 -9.29
N GLY A 28 -10.04 -1.33 -8.73
CA GLY A 28 -10.47 -0.09 -9.37
C GLY A 28 -9.64 0.22 -10.60
N HIS A 29 -8.31 0.18 -10.48
CA HIS A 29 -7.42 0.38 -11.62
C HIS A 29 -7.59 -0.72 -12.69
N GLN A 30 -7.80 -1.98 -12.28
CA GLN A 30 -8.07 -3.06 -13.23
C GLN A 30 -9.43 -2.87 -13.95
N ALA A 31 -10.46 -2.42 -13.24
CA ALA A 31 -11.75 -2.08 -13.84
C ALA A 31 -11.61 -0.92 -14.84
N TYR A 32 -10.82 0.11 -14.50
CA TYR A 32 -10.47 1.19 -15.41
C TYR A 32 -9.77 0.68 -16.68
N LEU A 33 -8.75 -0.16 -16.54
CA LEU A 33 -8.04 -0.74 -17.70
C LEU A 33 -8.95 -1.59 -18.61
N ASN A 34 -9.96 -2.25 -18.03
CA ASN A 34 -10.95 -3.03 -18.80
C ASN A 34 -11.93 -2.18 -19.62
N THR A 35 -12.00 -0.86 -19.38
CA THR A 35 -12.81 0.06 -20.20
C THR A 35 -12.08 0.53 -21.47
N GLY A 36 -10.83 0.12 -21.67
CA GLY A 36 -10.08 0.42 -22.88
C GLY A 36 -10.77 -0.07 -24.17
N PRO A 37 -10.61 0.64 -25.31
CA PRO A 37 -9.78 1.83 -25.50
C PRO A 37 -10.42 3.15 -25.04
N HIS A 38 -11.71 3.14 -24.65
CA HIS A 38 -12.43 4.32 -24.17
C HIS A 38 -12.45 4.36 -22.65
N TYR A 39 -11.29 4.63 -22.05
CA TYR A 39 -11.13 4.61 -20.60
C TYR A 39 -12.13 5.53 -19.88
N ASP A 40 -12.85 4.99 -18.89
CA ASP A 40 -13.76 5.77 -18.04
C ASP A 40 -12.97 6.50 -16.94
N PHE A 41 -12.36 7.61 -17.32
CA PHE A 41 -11.58 8.44 -16.40
C PHE A 41 -12.43 9.11 -15.32
N ILE A 42 -13.71 9.38 -15.59
CA ILE A 42 -14.59 10.07 -14.63
C ILE A 42 -14.86 9.15 -13.45
N GLN A 43 -15.27 7.91 -13.73
CA GLN A 43 -15.53 6.91 -12.70
C GLN A 43 -14.25 6.54 -11.94
N TYR A 44 -13.12 6.36 -12.64
CA TYR A 44 -11.85 6.06 -11.98
C TYR A 44 -11.36 7.20 -11.09
N ARG A 45 -11.49 8.46 -11.53
CA ARG A 45 -11.11 9.62 -10.72
C ARG A 45 -11.95 9.75 -9.45
N GLN A 46 -13.27 9.50 -9.53
CA GLN A 46 -14.15 9.50 -8.36
C GLN A 46 -13.71 8.43 -7.36
N LEU A 47 -13.43 7.21 -7.84
CA LEU A 47 -12.93 6.12 -7.01
C LEU A 47 -11.61 6.47 -6.31
N VAL A 48 -10.63 7.01 -7.05
CA VAL A 48 -9.34 7.44 -6.47
C VAL A 48 -9.55 8.53 -5.42
N HIS A 49 -10.48 9.45 -5.65
CA HIS A 49 -10.80 10.51 -4.70
C HIS A 49 -11.38 9.95 -3.40
N GLU A 50 -12.36 9.04 -3.47
CA GLU A 50 -12.95 8.38 -2.29
C GLU A 50 -11.89 7.60 -1.49
N ILE A 51 -11.05 6.83 -2.18
CA ILE A 51 -9.94 6.09 -1.56
C ILE A 51 -8.98 7.05 -0.86
N THR A 52 -8.65 8.18 -1.49
CA THR A 52 -7.76 9.21 -0.94
C THR A 52 -8.34 9.87 0.31
N LEU A 53 -9.66 10.14 0.33
CA LEU A 53 -10.33 10.69 1.51
C LEU A 53 -10.30 9.73 2.68
N ALA A 54 -10.62 8.45 2.45
CA ALA A 54 -10.59 7.44 3.49
C ALA A 54 -9.17 7.23 4.05
N PHE A 55 -8.17 7.18 3.16
CA PHE A 55 -6.76 7.09 3.57
C PHE A 55 -6.35 8.29 4.44
N ASN A 56 -6.69 9.51 4.02
CA ASN A 56 -6.39 10.72 4.79
C ASN A 56 -7.04 10.72 6.19
N SER A 57 -8.25 10.18 6.32
CA SER A 57 -8.90 10.06 7.65
C SER A 57 -8.10 9.13 8.55
N ILE A 58 -7.77 7.94 8.04
CA ILE A 58 -7.03 6.91 8.78
C ILE A 58 -5.62 7.42 9.16
N SER A 59 -4.92 8.08 8.25
CA SER A 59 -3.61 8.66 8.53
C SER A 59 -3.67 9.70 9.66
N LYS A 60 -4.72 10.53 9.71
CA LYS A 60 -4.91 11.49 10.81
C LYS A 60 -5.15 10.80 12.14
N GLU A 61 -5.96 9.75 12.17
CA GLU A 61 -6.20 8.96 13.39
C GLU A 61 -4.90 8.31 13.90
N ILE A 62 -4.05 7.81 12.99
CA ILE A 62 -2.76 7.22 13.35
C ILE A 62 -1.79 8.28 13.90
N ILE A 63 -1.74 9.47 13.30
CA ILE A 63 -0.92 10.58 13.81
C ILE A 63 -1.38 10.96 15.23
N GLN A 64 -2.68 11.07 15.46
CA GLN A 64 -3.21 11.35 16.80
C GLN A 64 -2.89 10.23 17.80
N MET A 65 -2.86 8.96 17.37
CA MET A 65 -2.44 7.84 18.21
C MET A 65 -0.95 7.94 18.56
N LYS A 66 -0.11 8.25 17.57
CA LYS A 66 1.34 8.50 17.75
C LYS A 66 1.58 9.59 18.79
N ASP A 67 0.92 10.74 18.64
CA ASP A 67 1.10 11.89 19.54
C ASP A 67 0.66 11.54 20.97
N ARG A 68 -0.42 10.76 21.13
CA ARG A 68 -0.84 10.26 22.46
C ARG A 68 0.19 9.32 23.10
N PHE A 69 0.87 8.45 22.35
CA PHE A 69 1.96 7.63 22.90
C PHE A 69 3.08 8.48 23.47
N HIS A 70 3.46 9.53 22.75
CA HIS A 70 4.52 10.42 23.18
C HIS A 70 4.10 11.30 24.38
N GLU A 71 2.98 12.00 24.26
CA GLU A 71 2.59 13.08 25.18
C GLU A 71 1.79 12.60 26.40
N VAL A 72 0.96 11.58 26.23
CA VAL A 72 0.00 11.13 27.27
C VAL A 72 0.51 9.91 28.01
N TYR A 73 1.03 8.93 27.27
CA TYR A 73 1.45 7.64 27.84
C TYR A 73 2.94 7.61 28.23
N GLY A 74 3.73 8.62 27.85
CA GLY A 74 5.16 8.65 28.14
C GLY A 74 5.94 7.53 27.47
N ARG A 75 5.46 7.04 26.32
CA ARG A 75 6.01 5.93 25.53
C ARG A 75 6.54 6.43 24.18
N PRO A 76 7.66 7.19 24.17
CA PRO A 76 8.24 7.71 22.94
C PRO A 76 8.75 6.60 22.00
N ASP A 77 9.10 5.43 22.56
CA ASP A 77 9.43 4.20 21.86
C ASP A 77 8.29 3.72 20.94
N LEU A 78 7.07 3.61 21.49
CA LEU A 78 5.88 3.22 20.72
C LEU A 78 5.53 4.28 19.66
N SER A 79 5.68 5.56 19.99
CA SER A 79 5.52 6.66 19.02
C SER A 79 6.49 6.53 17.84
N TYR A 80 7.75 6.18 18.11
CA TYR A 80 8.79 6.04 17.08
C TYR A 80 8.50 4.88 16.12
N HIS A 81 8.01 3.74 16.63
CA HIS A 81 7.58 2.64 15.78
C HIS A 81 6.42 3.03 14.84
N ILE A 82 5.42 3.76 15.35
CA ILE A 82 4.31 4.24 14.54
C ILE A 82 4.79 5.20 13.43
N GLU A 83 5.78 6.05 13.73
CA GLU A 83 6.41 6.92 12.74
C GLU A 83 7.10 6.12 11.62
N LYS A 84 7.91 5.12 11.97
CA LYS A 84 8.54 4.22 10.98
C LYS A 84 7.51 3.49 10.13
N ILE A 85 6.42 3.01 10.72
CA ILE A 85 5.33 2.35 10.00
C ILE A 85 4.71 3.30 8.97
N GLN A 86 4.45 4.56 9.34
CA GLN A 86 3.92 5.57 8.42
C GLN A 86 4.87 5.85 7.25
N GLU A 87 6.17 5.94 7.50
CA GLU A 87 7.18 6.13 6.43
C GLU A 87 7.18 4.95 5.44
N LYS A 88 7.13 3.72 5.94
CA LYS A 88 7.11 2.52 5.10
C LYS A 88 5.79 2.36 4.35
N GLU A 89 4.66 2.69 4.96
CA GLU A 89 3.36 2.69 4.27
C GLU A 89 3.30 3.74 3.15
N LYS A 90 3.92 4.91 3.36
CA LYS A 90 4.08 5.92 2.30
C LYS A 90 4.94 5.39 1.14
N GLU A 91 6.08 4.78 1.43
CA GLU A 91 6.96 4.17 0.42
C GLU A 91 6.23 3.08 -0.37
N LYS A 92 5.46 2.22 0.32
CA LYS A 92 4.64 1.17 -0.30
C LYS A 92 3.56 1.75 -1.23
N LEU A 93 2.92 2.85 -0.83
CA LEU A 93 1.90 3.52 -1.63
C LEU A 93 2.51 4.08 -2.93
N GLU A 94 3.66 4.74 -2.84
CA GLU A 94 4.39 5.27 -4.00
C GLU A 94 4.80 4.16 -4.97
N LEU A 95 5.36 3.06 -4.46
CA LEU A 95 5.73 1.89 -5.28
C LEU A 95 4.51 1.23 -5.92
N THR A 96 3.37 1.19 -5.23
CA THR A 96 2.12 0.65 -5.76
C THR A 96 1.59 1.49 -6.93
N ALA A 97 1.64 2.83 -6.81
CA ALA A 97 1.26 3.73 -7.91
C ALA A 97 2.18 3.54 -9.13
N ARG A 98 3.50 3.45 -8.91
CA ARG A 98 4.46 3.15 -9.99
C ARG A 98 4.17 1.80 -10.65
N LEU A 99 3.83 0.78 -9.86
CA LEU A 99 3.46 -0.54 -10.38
C LEU A 99 2.18 -0.49 -11.23
N GLN A 100 1.20 0.34 -10.86
CA GLN A 100 -0.01 0.53 -11.66
C GLN A 100 0.33 1.15 -13.02
N ILE A 101 1.15 2.20 -13.05
CA ILE A 101 1.61 2.85 -14.28
C ILE A 101 2.42 1.87 -15.15
N ALA A 102 3.38 1.15 -14.56
CA ALA A 102 4.19 0.18 -15.29
C ALA A 102 3.33 -0.93 -15.92
N LYS A 103 2.30 -1.42 -15.21
CA LYS A 103 1.34 -2.38 -15.76
C LYS A 103 0.53 -1.82 -16.93
N GLN A 104 0.10 -0.56 -16.83
CA GLN A 104 -0.59 0.11 -17.93
C GLN A 104 0.32 0.25 -19.16
N ASN A 105 1.60 0.63 -18.98
CA ASN A 105 2.57 0.73 -20.07
C ASN A 105 2.79 -0.61 -20.80
N VAL A 106 2.79 -1.75 -20.07
CA VAL A 106 2.85 -3.09 -20.70
C VAL A 106 1.64 -3.34 -21.61
N LEU A 107 0.46 -2.87 -21.22
CA LEU A 107 -0.78 -3.06 -21.99
C LEU A 107 -0.84 -2.12 -23.20
N ASP A 108 -0.49 -0.85 -23.02
CA ASP A 108 -0.59 0.18 -24.05
C ASP A 108 0.55 0.06 -25.09
N HIS A 109 1.70 -0.50 -24.71
CA HIS A 109 2.89 -0.68 -25.55
C HIS A 109 3.43 -2.12 -25.52
N PRO A 110 2.71 -3.08 -26.12
CA PRO A 110 3.15 -4.48 -26.17
C PRO A 110 4.41 -4.60 -27.05
N GLY A 111 5.51 -5.11 -26.49
CA GLY A 111 6.76 -5.36 -27.23
C GLY A 111 8.03 -4.72 -26.64
N VAL A 112 7.89 -3.88 -25.62
CA VAL A 112 9.04 -3.31 -24.89
C VAL A 112 9.40 -4.21 -23.71
N GLU A 113 10.48 -5.01 -23.84
CA GLU A 113 10.92 -5.98 -22.81
C GLU A 113 11.28 -5.35 -21.45
N ALA A 114 11.62 -4.06 -21.43
CA ALA A 114 11.92 -3.34 -20.19
C ALA A 114 10.70 -3.22 -19.26
N HIS A 115 9.47 -3.16 -19.78
CA HIS A 115 8.27 -2.94 -18.97
C HIS A 115 7.89 -4.16 -18.11
N PRO A 116 7.92 -5.41 -18.62
CA PRO A 116 7.75 -6.59 -17.77
C PRO A 116 8.80 -6.72 -16.65
N GLN A 117 10.06 -6.35 -16.90
CA GLN A 117 11.12 -6.39 -15.89
C GLN A 117 10.86 -5.35 -14.79
N GLU A 118 10.52 -4.12 -15.15
CA GLU A 118 10.17 -3.05 -14.20
C GLU A 118 9.00 -3.47 -13.28
N VAL A 119 7.96 -4.11 -13.84
CA VAL A 119 6.82 -4.64 -13.08
C VAL A 119 7.28 -5.68 -12.05
N GLN A 120 8.21 -6.57 -12.40
CA GLN A 120 8.72 -7.58 -11.46
C GLN A 120 9.59 -6.94 -10.36
N GLU A 121 10.44 -5.98 -10.71
CA GLU A 121 11.27 -5.26 -9.73
C GLU A 121 10.41 -4.49 -8.72
N LEU A 122 9.39 -3.78 -9.19
CA LEU A 122 8.46 -3.05 -8.33
C LEU A 122 7.70 -3.98 -7.39
N LYS A 123 7.26 -5.16 -7.86
CA LYS A 123 6.66 -6.18 -7.00
C LYS A 123 7.61 -6.64 -5.90
N HIS A 124 8.86 -6.94 -6.23
CA HIS A 124 9.85 -7.36 -5.23
C HIS A 124 10.11 -6.26 -4.20
N LYS A 125 10.20 -5.00 -4.63
CA LYS A 125 10.36 -3.86 -3.72
C LYS A 125 9.17 -3.73 -2.76
N ILE A 126 7.94 -3.86 -3.26
CA ILE A 126 6.73 -3.82 -2.43
C ILE A 126 6.74 -4.94 -1.39
N ILE A 127 7.12 -6.17 -1.77
CA ILE A 127 7.22 -7.30 -0.83
C ILE A 127 8.22 -6.97 0.29
N LYS A 128 9.42 -6.49 -0.06
CA LYS A 128 10.43 -6.11 0.94
C LYS A 128 9.94 -5.04 1.92
N ILE A 129 9.17 -4.06 1.43
CA ILE A 129 8.58 -3.04 2.29
C ILE A 129 7.51 -3.63 3.22
N MET A 130 6.71 -4.57 2.73
CA MET A 130 5.74 -5.29 3.58
C MET A 130 6.43 -6.11 4.67
N ASP A 131 7.54 -6.75 4.35
CA ASP A 131 8.35 -7.50 5.33
C ASP A 131 8.92 -6.54 6.39
N ALA A 132 9.49 -5.41 5.97
CA ALA A 132 9.99 -4.38 6.90
C ALA A 132 8.90 -3.78 7.78
N ILE A 133 7.70 -3.53 7.25
CA ILE A 133 6.54 -3.11 8.05
C ILE A 133 6.22 -4.18 9.09
N SER A 134 6.18 -5.45 8.69
CA SER A 134 5.87 -6.58 9.58
C SER A 134 6.87 -6.71 10.73
N GLU A 135 8.15 -6.48 10.46
CA GLU A 135 9.22 -6.46 11.48
C GLU A 135 8.99 -5.34 12.51
N ILE A 136 8.78 -4.10 12.06
CA ILE A 136 8.53 -2.96 12.95
C ILE A 136 7.29 -3.18 13.83
N LEU A 137 6.30 -3.91 13.33
CA LEU A 137 5.09 -4.24 14.08
C LEU A 137 5.31 -5.30 15.15
N GLN A 138 6.21 -6.25 14.88
CA GLN A 138 6.62 -7.21 15.88
C GLN A 138 7.36 -6.49 17.02
N ASP A 139 8.24 -5.56 16.68
CA ASP A 139 8.93 -4.71 17.66
C ASP A 139 7.94 -3.87 18.46
N PHE A 140 7.01 -3.17 17.78
CA PHE A 140 5.95 -2.39 18.44
C PHE A 140 5.14 -3.24 19.42
N LYS A 141 4.76 -4.46 19.00
CA LYS A 141 4.00 -5.37 19.85
C LYS A 141 4.82 -5.77 21.08
N TYR A 142 6.06 -6.18 20.88
CA TYR A 142 6.95 -6.59 21.96
C TYR A 142 7.12 -5.46 22.99
N ASP A 143 7.48 -4.26 22.53
CA ASP A 143 7.67 -3.10 23.39
C ASP A 143 6.36 -2.72 24.11
N SER A 144 5.20 -2.87 23.46
CA SER A 144 3.90 -2.59 24.09
C SER A 144 3.53 -3.57 25.21
N GLU A 145 4.04 -4.80 25.15
CA GLU A 145 3.81 -5.87 26.13
C GLU A 145 4.85 -5.84 27.28
N GLU A 146 5.98 -5.15 27.10
CA GLU A 146 6.91 -4.83 28.19
C GLU A 146 6.22 -3.88 29.18
N MET A 147 5.70 -4.47 30.26
CA MET A 147 5.30 -3.75 31.46
C MET A 147 6.58 -3.44 32.27
N GLU A 148 6.97 -2.17 32.34
CA GLU A 148 7.81 -1.68 33.44
C GLU A 148 7.07 -1.77 34.79
#